data_AF-A0A7V4CZK4-F1
#
_entry.id   AF-A0A7V4CZK4-F1
#
_cell.length_a   1.000
_cell.length_b   1.000
_cell.length_c   1.000
_cell.angle_alpha   90.00
_cell.angle_beta   90.00
_cell.angle_gamma   90.00
#
_symmetry.space_group_name_H-M   'P 1'
#
loop_
_entity.id
_entity.type
_entity.pdbx_description
1 polymer ?
#
loop_
_entity_poly.entity_id
_entity_poly.type
_entity_poly.pdbx_seq_one_letter_code
_entity_poly.pdbx_strand_id
1 'polypeptide(L)'
;MATLVVVGQLAEAASRGRGGHTMWVAQVLHGLARLGHDVLFVEFVPRDPGEARRSMAGYFAETVAECWRPRAAALVVEPTLDVLCGPDRVALESWVGRADALVTLAAHYRRSPYPLVHAVRPRILFEQDPGYTHLWAAASPSPADIYGEHDVYFTVGANVGSPRCSLPTLGLAWRPLWNPVILDWWTPPAPVSRDLFGTVCDWRSPGFDYIEFDGRMLGPKAEEFRKFFTLPALTSEPLELVGAIDPSDPDVEVLRRHGWRLRPPATVSTMALYRAFVQDSAGEFSCAKGGYVGTRSGWFSDRSACYLAAGRPVVL
;
A
#
# COMPACT_ATOMS: atom_id res chain seq x y z
N MET A 1 -26.32 -7.68 1.79
CA MET A 1 -25.42 -7.02 2.77
C MET A 1 -24.60 -8.12 3.41
N ALA A 2 -23.27 -7.97 3.44
CA ALA A 2 -22.36 -8.99 3.95
C ALA A 2 -21.48 -8.40 5.07
N THR A 3 -21.06 -9.24 6.00
CA THR A 3 -20.06 -8.92 7.03
C THR A 3 -18.68 -9.32 6.51
N LEU A 4 -17.77 -8.36 6.40
CA LEU A 4 -16.42 -8.56 5.88
C LEU A 4 -15.41 -8.33 6.99
N VAL A 5 -14.47 -9.26 7.14
CA VAL A 5 -13.26 -9.02 7.93
C VAL A 5 -12.15 -8.62 6.96
N VAL A 6 -11.52 -7.49 7.19
CA VAL A 6 -10.42 -6.95 6.38
C VAL A 6 -9.16 -7.00 7.23
N VAL A 7 -8.15 -7.70 6.73
CA VAL A 7 -6.85 -7.80 7.36
C VAL A 7 -5.85 -6.96 6.58
N GLY A 8 -5.08 -6.15 7.28
CA GLY A 8 -4.05 -5.29 6.71
C GLY A 8 -3.16 -4.71 7.80
N GLN A 9 -2.38 -3.70 7.44
CA GLN A 9 -1.37 -3.11 8.32
C GLN A 9 -1.54 -1.60 8.39
N LEU A 10 -1.46 -1.02 9.58
CA LEU A 10 -1.41 0.42 9.83
C LEU A 10 -0.34 0.73 10.88
N ALA A 11 -0.26 -0.07 11.94
CA ALA A 11 0.58 0.16 13.11
C ALA A 11 1.88 -0.67 13.16
N GLU A 12 2.09 -1.61 12.25
CA GLU A 12 3.40 -2.25 12.09
C GLU A 12 4.46 -1.22 11.69
N ALA A 13 5.70 -1.43 12.14
CA ALA A 13 6.83 -0.53 11.90
C ALA A 13 7.03 -0.16 10.42
N ALA A 14 6.80 -1.10 9.50
CA ALA A 14 6.91 -0.84 8.06
C ALA A 14 5.84 0.14 7.53
N SER A 15 4.67 0.21 8.17
CA SER A 15 3.52 1.03 7.76
C SER A 15 3.39 2.35 8.52
N ARG A 16 4.02 2.47 9.70
CA ARG A 16 3.95 3.69 10.53
C ARG A 16 4.47 4.91 9.80
N GLY A 17 3.75 6.03 9.95
CA GLY A 17 4.11 7.30 9.36
C GLY A 17 4.02 7.32 7.83
N ARG A 18 3.22 6.43 7.22
CA ARG A 18 2.97 6.40 5.78
C ARG A 18 1.53 6.80 5.48
N GLY A 19 1.25 8.11 5.44
CA GLY A 19 -0.09 8.63 5.23
C GLY A 19 -0.77 8.18 3.94
N GLY A 20 0.01 7.93 2.87
CA GLY A 20 -0.51 7.37 1.62
C GLY A 20 -1.00 5.92 1.76
N HIS A 21 -0.30 5.11 2.55
CA HIS A 21 -0.72 3.74 2.87
C HIS A 21 -2.00 3.75 3.73
N THR A 22 -2.06 4.62 4.74
CA THR A 22 -3.29 4.84 5.53
C THR A 22 -4.45 5.28 4.65
N MET A 23 -4.22 6.21 3.70
CA MET A 23 -5.23 6.63 2.73
C MET A 23 -5.75 5.44 1.91
N TRP A 24 -4.86 4.60 1.37
CA TRP A 24 -5.24 3.42 0.60
C TRP A 24 -6.10 2.43 1.40
N VAL A 25 -5.67 2.08 2.63
CA VAL A 25 -6.46 1.23 3.53
C VAL A 25 -7.84 1.86 3.78
N ALA A 26 -7.89 3.15 4.09
CA ALA A 26 -9.15 3.86 4.32
C ALA A 26 -10.07 3.83 3.09
N GLN A 27 -9.54 4.02 1.89
CA GLN A 27 -10.34 3.97 0.64
C GLN A 27 -10.97 2.59 0.45
N VAL A 28 -10.25 1.51 0.74
CA VAL A 28 -10.79 0.14 0.67
C VAL A 28 -11.90 -0.05 1.72
N LEU A 29 -11.65 0.30 2.98
CA LEU A 29 -12.62 0.10 4.07
C LEU A 29 -13.91 0.89 3.83
N HIS A 30 -13.80 2.18 3.50
CA HIS A 30 -14.95 3.04 3.22
C HIS A 30 -15.63 2.67 1.90
N GLY A 31 -14.88 2.21 0.90
CA GLY A 31 -15.43 1.70 -0.36
C GLY A 31 -16.35 0.51 -0.13
N LEU A 32 -15.88 -0.48 0.64
CA LEU A 32 -16.68 -1.65 1.03
C LEU A 32 -17.91 -1.25 1.85
N ALA A 33 -17.77 -0.34 2.82
CA ALA A 33 -18.92 0.13 3.60
C ALA A 33 -19.95 0.91 2.75
N ARG A 34 -19.51 1.70 1.77
CA ARG A 34 -20.39 2.41 0.83
C ARG A 34 -21.14 1.47 -0.11
N LEU A 35 -20.59 0.30 -0.39
CA LEU A 35 -21.29 -0.79 -1.08
C LEU A 35 -22.33 -1.50 -0.19
N GLY A 36 -22.51 -1.05 1.07
CA GLY A 36 -23.50 -1.56 2.00
C GLY A 36 -23.03 -2.76 2.81
N HIS A 37 -21.73 -3.00 2.92
CA HIS A 37 -21.16 -4.06 3.76
C HIS A 37 -20.91 -3.59 5.19
N ASP A 38 -20.94 -4.52 6.13
CA ASP A 38 -20.45 -4.31 7.49
C ASP A 38 -18.98 -4.74 7.57
N VAL A 39 -18.07 -3.87 7.98
CA VAL A 39 -16.63 -4.05 7.76
C VAL A 39 -15.87 -3.94 9.08
N LEU A 40 -15.20 -5.01 9.48
CA LEU A 40 -14.25 -5.05 10.58
C LEU A 40 -12.82 -5.03 10.03
N PHE A 41 -12.01 -4.06 10.43
CA PHE A 41 -10.57 -4.07 10.17
C PHE A 41 -9.81 -4.78 11.29
N VAL A 42 -8.86 -5.65 10.98
CA VAL A 42 -8.02 -6.32 11.97
C VAL A 42 -6.56 -6.29 11.52
N GLU A 43 -5.70 -5.74 12.36
CA GLU A 43 -4.25 -5.85 12.20
C GLU A 43 -3.70 -6.83 13.22
N PHE A 44 -2.89 -7.77 12.75
CA PHE A 44 -2.24 -8.76 13.60
C PHE A 44 -0.77 -8.39 13.82
N VAL A 45 -0.36 -8.39 15.08
CA VAL A 45 1.03 -8.22 15.49
C VAL A 45 1.64 -9.62 15.68
N PRO A 46 2.61 -10.05 14.86
CA PRO A 46 3.08 -11.44 14.81
C PRO A 46 3.84 -11.88 16.07
N ARG A 47 4.32 -10.93 16.87
CA ARG A 47 5.00 -11.16 18.14
C ARG A 47 4.59 -10.09 19.14
N ASP A 48 4.60 -10.46 20.40
CA ASP A 48 4.39 -9.52 21.49
C ASP A 48 5.36 -8.32 21.38
N PRO A 49 4.87 -7.07 21.24
CA PRO A 49 5.72 -5.90 21.12
C PRO A 49 6.36 -5.46 22.45
N GLY A 50 6.10 -6.15 23.56
CA GLY A 50 6.72 -5.89 24.86
C GLY A 50 6.49 -4.47 25.34
N GLU A 51 7.57 -3.72 25.58
CA GLU A 51 7.52 -2.31 25.99
C GLU A 51 6.84 -1.40 24.96
N ALA A 52 6.90 -1.77 23.67
CA ALA A 52 6.27 -1.00 22.59
C ALA A 52 4.74 -1.21 22.48
N ARG A 53 4.13 -2.05 23.34
CA ARG A 53 2.66 -2.27 23.37
C ARG A 53 1.87 -0.95 23.41
N ARG A 54 2.21 -0.07 24.36
CA ARG A 54 1.47 1.18 24.57
C ARG A 54 1.59 2.13 23.38
N SER A 55 2.80 2.32 22.84
CA SER A 55 3.00 3.23 21.70
C SER A 55 2.38 2.67 20.42
N MET A 56 2.41 1.35 20.22
CA MET A 56 1.74 0.70 19.09
C MET A 56 0.22 0.83 19.16
N ALA A 57 -0.37 0.54 20.31
CA ALA A 57 -1.81 0.67 20.53
C ALA A 57 -2.26 2.14 20.39
N GLY A 58 -1.50 3.09 20.92
CA GLY A 58 -1.76 4.52 20.79
C GLY A 58 -1.74 4.98 19.34
N TYR A 59 -0.68 4.63 18.59
CA TYR A 59 -0.58 4.95 17.16
C TYR A 59 -1.74 4.36 16.35
N PHE A 60 -2.08 3.09 16.59
CA PHE A 60 -3.22 2.43 15.94
C PHE A 60 -4.54 3.15 16.26
N ALA A 61 -4.79 3.48 17.52
CA ALA A 61 -6.00 4.17 17.96
C ALA A 61 -6.14 5.55 17.30
N GLU A 62 -5.07 6.34 17.27
CA GLU A 62 -5.05 7.66 16.63
C GLU A 62 -5.29 7.56 15.13
N THR A 63 -4.61 6.63 14.45
CA THR A 63 -4.76 6.41 13.01
C THR A 63 -6.19 5.97 12.66
N VAL A 64 -6.75 5.02 13.41
CA VAL A 64 -8.13 4.54 13.21
C VAL A 64 -9.15 5.63 13.51
N ALA A 65 -8.92 6.48 14.52
CA ALA A 65 -9.82 7.60 14.81
C ALA A 65 -9.82 8.65 13.68
N GLU A 66 -8.70 8.82 12.98
CA GLU A 66 -8.59 9.68 11.81
C GLU A 66 -9.28 9.07 10.57
N CYS A 67 -9.05 7.78 10.30
CA CYS A 67 -9.37 7.20 8.99
C CYS A 67 -10.54 6.21 8.98
N TRP A 68 -10.98 5.69 10.13
CA TRP A 68 -11.98 4.63 10.24
C TRP A 68 -12.85 4.74 11.51
N ARG A 69 -13.34 3.60 12.02
CA ARG A 69 -14.28 3.50 13.14
C ARG A 69 -13.61 2.68 14.27
N PRO A 70 -13.33 3.26 15.44
CA PRO A 70 -12.68 2.53 16.55
C PRO A 70 -13.42 1.27 17.00
N ARG A 71 -14.76 1.24 16.89
CA ARG A 71 -15.59 0.06 17.22
C ARG A 71 -15.54 -1.07 16.17
N ALA A 72 -14.95 -0.81 15.00
CA ALA A 72 -14.85 -1.75 13.89
C ALA A 72 -13.40 -1.84 13.38
N ALA A 73 -12.44 -1.70 14.29
CA ALA A 73 -11.02 -1.93 14.05
C ALA A 73 -10.38 -2.54 15.30
N ALA A 74 -9.50 -3.52 15.12
CA ALA A 74 -8.75 -4.12 16.22
C ALA A 74 -7.28 -4.36 15.88
N LEU A 75 -6.45 -4.23 16.90
CA LEU A 75 -5.04 -4.57 16.89
C LEU A 75 -4.83 -5.77 17.83
N VAL A 76 -4.41 -6.91 17.28
CA VAL A 76 -4.41 -8.20 17.99
C VAL A 76 -3.02 -8.83 17.96
N VAL A 77 -2.52 -9.32 19.09
CA VAL A 77 -1.24 -10.06 19.16
C VAL A 77 -1.45 -11.52 18.78
N GLU A 78 -0.60 -12.06 17.91
CA GLU A 78 -0.50 -13.49 17.62
C GLU A 78 0.65 -14.11 18.44
N PRO A 79 0.52 -15.37 18.93
CA PRO A 79 -0.65 -16.26 18.84
C PRO A 79 -1.65 -16.11 20.00
N THR A 80 -1.40 -15.25 20.98
CA THR A 80 -2.18 -15.16 22.23
C THR A 80 -3.61 -14.65 22.01
N LEU A 81 -3.84 -13.92 20.91
CA LEU A 81 -5.06 -13.18 20.61
C LEU A 81 -5.37 -12.08 21.65
N ASP A 82 -4.33 -11.54 22.29
CA ASP A 82 -4.49 -10.37 23.16
C ASP A 82 -4.86 -9.16 22.31
N VAL A 83 -5.94 -8.48 22.68
CA VAL A 83 -6.35 -7.24 22.01
C VAL A 83 -5.62 -6.07 22.63
N LEU A 84 -4.78 -5.39 21.84
CA LEU A 84 -4.08 -4.18 22.26
C LEU A 84 -4.94 -2.92 22.10
N CYS A 85 -5.83 -2.91 21.11
CA CYS A 85 -6.73 -1.80 20.83
C CYS A 85 -7.97 -2.31 20.07
N GLY A 86 -9.12 -1.69 20.31
CA GLY A 86 -10.39 -2.03 19.64
C GLY A 86 -11.36 -2.84 20.52
N PRO A 87 -12.36 -3.49 19.90
CA PRO A 87 -13.29 -4.39 20.59
C PRO A 87 -12.58 -5.54 21.30
N ASP A 88 -13.11 -5.98 22.45
CA ASP A 88 -12.54 -7.12 23.16
C ASP A 88 -12.61 -8.43 22.35
N ARG A 89 -11.93 -9.46 22.87
CA ARG A 89 -11.83 -10.75 22.20
C ARG A 89 -13.20 -11.39 21.93
N VAL A 90 -14.15 -11.28 22.85
CA VAL A 90 -15.49 -11.88 22.70
C VAL A 90 -16.25 -11.19 21.57
N ALA A 91 -16.18 -9.86 21.51
CA ALA A 91 -16.75 -9.09 20.43
C ALA A 91 -16.11 -9.45 19.08
N LEU A 92 -14.79 -9.58 19.02
CA LEU A 92 -14.09 -9.98 17.79
C LEU A 92 -14.46 -11.38 17.31
N GLU A 93 -14.49 -12.36 18.22
CA GLU A 93 -14.94 -13.72 17.90
C GLU A 93 -16.38 -13.74 17.41
N SER A 94 -17.26 -12.89 17.97
CA SER A 94 -18.64 -12.72 17.48
C SER A 94 -18.69 -12.13 16.06
N TRP A 95 -17.88 -11.11 15.77
CA TRP A 95 -17.75 -10.55 14.41
C TRP A 95 -17.28 -11.57 13.40
N VAL A 96 -16.23 -12.32 13.75
CA VAL A 96 -15.62 -13.32 12.88
C VAL A 96 -16.56 -14.51 12.68
N GLY A 97 -17.31 -14.91 13.70
CA GLY A 97 -18.27 -16.01 13.62
C GLY A 97 -19.45 -15.76 12.67
N ARG A 98 -19.73 -14.49 12.34
CA ARG A 98 -20.74 -14.08 11.34
C ARG A 98 -20.14 -13.55 10.04
N ALA A 99 -18.81 -13.61 9.86
CA ALA A 99 -18.14 -13.08 8.70
C ALA A 99 -18.46 -13.89 7.44
N ASP A 100 -18.90 -13.22 6.39
CA ASP A 100 -19.20 -13.82 5.09
C ASP A 100 -17.96 -13.95 4.22
N ALA A 101 -16.90 -13.16 4.45
CA ALA A 101 -15.63 -13.25 3.74
C ALA A 101 -14.47 -12.58 4.51
N LEU A 102 -13.24 -12.99 4.16
CA LEU A 102 -12.00 -12.37 4.60
C LEU A 102 -11.35 -11.67 3.40
N VAL A 103 -10.94 -10.40 3.57
CA VAL A 103 -10.16 -9.65 2.58
C VAL A 103 -8.79 -9.36 3.17
N THR A 104 -7.73 -9.84 2.54
CA THR A 104 -6.34 -9.55 2.91
C THR A 104 -5.79 -8.44 2.00
N LEU A 105 -5.37 -7.34 2.60
CA LEU A 105 -4.78 -6.18 1.92
C LEU A 105 -3.27 -6.36 1.79
N ALA A 106 -2.78 -6.49 0.56
CA ALA A 106 -1.40 -6.84 0.21
C ALA A 106 -0.98 -8.24 0.70
N ALA A 107 0.17 -8.71 0.23
CA ALA A 107 0.74 -9.99 0.64
C ALA A 107 1.39 -9.86 2.04
N HIS A 108 1.08 -10.77 2.94
CA HIS A 108 1.62 -10.78 4.31
C HIS A 108 2.78 -11.79 4.49
N TYR A 109 3.26 -12.40 3.41
CA TYR A 109 4.42 -13.32 3.37
C TYR A 109 4.31 -14.49 4.35
N ARG A 110 3.12 -15.10 4.38
CA ARG A 110 2.84 -16.26 5.21
C ARG A 110 1.83 -17.19 4.57
N ARG A 111 2.05 -18.48 4.77
CA ARG A 111 1.18 -19.54 4.27
C ARG A 111 -0.12 -19.68 5.04
N SER A 112 -0.01 -19.82 6.36
CA SER A 112 -1.15 -20.07 7.23
C SER A 112 -1.98 -18.79 7.42
N PRO A 113 -3.33 -18.89 7.48
CA PRO A 113 -4.17 -17.76 7.86
C PRO A 113 -3.96 -17.39 9.34
N TYR A 114 -4.41 -16.20 9.74
CA TYR A 114 -4.33 -15.79 11.14
C TYR A 114 -5.29 -16.62 12.01
N PRO A 115 -4.89 -17.06 13.22
CA PRO A 115 -5.69 -17.99 14.03
C PRO A 115 -7.13 -17.53 14.23
N LEU A 116 -7.34 -16.24 14.49
CA LEU A 116 -8.67 -15.67 14.70
C LEU A 116 -9.58 -15.84 13.47
N VAL A 117 -9.06 -15.61 12.26
CA VAL A 117 -9.86 -15.59 11.01
C VAL A 117 -9.68 -16.84 10.14
N HIS A 118 -8.99 -17.87 10.65
CA HIS A 118 -8.61 -19.05 9.88
C HIS A 118 -9.81 -19.80 9.26
N ALA A 119 -10.98 -19.80 9.91
CA ALA A 119 -12.16 -20.50 9.42
C ALA A 119 -12.97 -19.69 8.39
N VAL A 120 -12.71 -18.39 8.26
CA VAL A 120 -13.50 -17.50 7.38
C VAL A 120 -13.20 -17.82 5.92
N ARG A 121 -14.27 -17.99 5.13
CA ARG A 121 -14.25 -18.27 3.69
C ARG A 121 -15.43 -17.54 3.01
N PRO A 122 -15.28 -17.09 1.75
CA PRO A 122 -14.06 -17.13 0.96
C PRO A 122 -13.01 -16.13 1.46
N ARG A 123 -11.75 -16.43 1.19
CA ARG A 123 -10.59 -15.55 1.44
C ARG A 123 -10.19 -14.88 0.14
N ILE A 124 -10.07 -13.56 0.17
CA ILE A 124 -9.84 -12.70 -0.98
C ILE A 124 -8.53 -11.96 -0.77
N LEU A 125 -7.56 -12.09 -1.67
CA LEU A 125 -6.31 -11.33 -1.64
C LEU A 125 -6.42 -10.10 -2.55
N PHE A 126 -6.06 -8.92 -2.04
CA PHE A 126 -5.81 -7.71 -2.82
C PHE A 126 -4.30 -7.46 -2.92
N GLU A 127 -3.68 -8.03 -3.94
CA GLU A 127 -2.23 -7.91 -4.19
C GLU A 127 -1.86 -6.52 -4.76
N GLN A 128 -0.79 -5.90 -4.26
CA GLN A 128 -0.43 -4.48 -4.50
C GLN A 128 0.93 -4.24 -5.20
N ASP A 129 1.78 -5.26 -5.31
CA ASP A 129 3.15 -5.18 -5.81
C ASP A 129 3.43 -6.21 -6.93
N PRO A 130 2.61 -6.25 -8.01
CA PRO A 130 2.77 -7.18 -9.11
C PRO A 130 4.16 -7.03 -9.71
N GLY A 131 4.91 -8.12 -9.81
CA GLY A 131 6.33 -8.07 -10.12
C GLY A 131 7.12 -8.68 -8.99
N TYR A 132 7.29 -7.95 -7.90
CA TYR A 132 8.07 -8.43 -6.76
C TYR A 132 7.44 -9.64 -6.12
N THR A 133 6.17 -9.55 -5.72
CA THR A 133 5.46 -10.66 -5.06
C THR A 133 5.38 -11.89 -5.96
N HIS A 134 5.22 -11.70 -7.27
CA HIS A 134 5.15 -12.79 -8.26
C HIS A 134 6.50 -13.48 -8.44
N LEU A 135 7.59 -12.72 -8.50
CA LEU A 135 8.92 -13.28 -8.66
C LEU A 135 9.44 -13.93 -7.36
N TRP A 136 9.12 -13.36 -6.20
CA TRP A 136 9.39 -14.00 -4.91
C TRP A 136 8.60 -15.31 -4.76
N ALA A 137 7.33 -15.32 -5.18
CA ALA A 137 6.50 -16.52 -5.15
C ALA A 137 7.00 -17.59 -6.14
N ALA A 138 7.51 -17.18 -7.30
CA ALA A 138 8.16 -18.08 -8.26
C ALA A 138 9.46 -18.69 -7.73
N ALA A 139 10.19 -17.94 -6.89
CA ALA A 139 11.42 -18.39 -6.24
C ALA A 139 11.17 -19.18 -4.94
N SER A 140 9.93 -19.20 -4.45
CA SER A 140 9.54 -19.87 -3.21
C SER A 140 9.10 -21.32 -3.47
N PRO A 141 9.19 -22.22 -2.46
CA PRO A 141 8.67 -23.59 -2.60
C PRO A 141 7.18 -23.65 -2.95
N SER A 142 6.40 -22.66 -2.49
CA SER A 142 4.99 -22.51 -2.84
C SER A 142 4.61 -21.04 -2.98
N PRO A 143 3.74 -20.67 -3.93
CA PRO A 143 3.14 -19.33 -3.97
C PRO A 143 2.42 -18.97 -2.67
N ALA A 144 1.91 -19.97 -1.94
CA ALA A 144 1.25 -19.76 -0.66
C ALA A 144 2.21 -19.20 0.41
N ASP A 145 3.53 -19.40 0.29
CA ASP A 145 4.49 -18.85 1.26
C ASP A 145 4.57 -17.32 1.17
N ILE A 146 4.25 -16.75 0.00
CA ILE A 146 4.18 -15.29 -0.22
C ILE A 146 2.76 -14.77 -0.02
N TYR A 147 1.78 -15.41 -0.67
CA TYR A 147 0.43 -14.89 -0.76
C TYR A 147 -0.50 -15.36 0.35
N GLY A 148 -0.20 -16.48 1.01
CA GLY A 148 -1.16 -17.22 1.81
C GLY A 148 -2.21 -17.94 0.98
N GLU A 149 -2.93 -18.88 1.61
CA GLU A 149 -3.98 -19.65 0.94
C GLU A 149 -5.30 -18.87 0.86
N HIS A 150 -5.60 -18.37 -0.36
CA HIS A 150 -6.82 -17.63 -0.69
C HIS A 150 -7.69 -18.38 -1.72
N ASP A 151 -8.98 -18.03 -1.77
CA ASP A 151 -9.95 -18.58 -2.72
C ASP A 151 -10.09 -17.68 -3.97
N VAL A 152 -9.86 -16.38 -3.80
CA VAL A 152 -9.96 -15.38 -4.87
C VAL A 152 -8.75 -14.45 -4.82
N TYR A 153 -8.11 -14.25 -5.96
CA TYR A 153 -6.87 -13.47 -6.08
C TYR A 153 -7.12 -12.26 -6.98
N PHE A 154 -7.00 -11.06 -6.40
CA PHE A 154 -6.93 -9.80 -7.14
C PHE A 154 -5.51 -9.26 -7.16
N THR A 155 -5.15 -8.56 -8.23
CA THR A 155 -3.89 -7.83 -8.36
C THR A 155 -4.12 -6.49 -9.04
N VAL A 156 -3.36 -5.48 -8.63
CA VAL A 156 -3.30 -4.18 -9.33
C VAL A 156 -2.50 -4.23 -10.63
N GLY A 157 -1.91 -5.38 -10.97
CA GLY A 157 -1.26 -5.62 -12.25
C GLY A 157 -2.29 -5.97 -13.33
N ALA A 158 -2.86 -4.96 -13.99
CA ALA A 158 -3.95 -5.14 -14.95
C ALA A 158 -3.62 -6.05 -16.15
N ASN A 159 -2.34 -6.26 -16.47
CA ASN A 159 -1.91 -7.14 -17.56
C ASN A 159 -1.52 -8.55 -17.10
N VAL A 160 -1.49 -8.84 -15.80
CA VAL A 160 -1.09 -10.16 -15.27
C VAL A 160 -2.01 -11.25 -15.85
N GLY A 161 -1.42 -12.34 -16.35
CA GLY A 161 -2.13 -13.42 -17.03
C GLY A 161 -2.47 -13.16 -18.49
N SER A 162 -2.13 -11.99 -19.04
CA SER A 162 -2.25 -11.70 -20.47
C SER A 162 -0.89 -11.83 -21.20
N PRO A 163 -0.88 -11.99 -22.54
CA PRO A 163 0.36 -11.99 -23.32
C PRO A 163 1.17 -10.68 -23.26
N ARG A 164 0.63 -9.60 -22.68
CA ARG A 164 1.31 -8.31 -22.54
C ARG A 164 2.24 -8.25 -21.32
N CYS A 165 2.10 -9.19 -20.38
CA CYS A 165 2.88 -9.24 -19.15
C CYS A 165 3.69 -10.53 -19.11
N SER A 166 4.96 -10.41 -18.70
CA SER A 166 5.87 -11.56 -18.60
C SER A 166 5.83 -12.25 -17.25
N LEU A 167 5.06 -11.75 -16.28
CA LEU A 167 5.03 -12.33 -14.93
C LEU A 167 4.40 -13.73 -14.93
N PRO A 168 4.97 -14.67 -14.17
CA PRO A 168 4.37 -15.98 -14.00
C PRO A 168 3.07 -15.84 -13.20
N THR A 169 1.99 -16.45 -13.68
CA THR A 169 0.71 -16.49 -12.93
C THR A 169 0.75 -17.49 -11.78
N LEU A 170 1.73 -18.41 -11.79
CA LEU A 170 1.92 -19.46 -10.80
C LEU A 170 0.70 -20.38 -10.64
N GLY A 171 -0.08 -20.54 -11.73
CA GLY A 171 -1.30 -21.34 -11.73
C GLY A 171 -2.48 -20.67 -10.99
N LEU A 172 -2.33 -19.45 -10.50
CA LEU A 172 -3.38 -18.69 -9.84
C LEU A 172 -4.22 -17.90 -10.85
N ALA A 173 -5.54 -17.87 -10.64
CA ALA A 173 -6.48 -17.11 -11.46
C ALA A 173 -6.55 -15.65 -11.01
N TRP A 174 -5.61 -14.84 -11.49
CA TRP A 174 -5.52 -13.42 -11.17
C TRP A 174 -6.64 -12.60 -11.79
N ARG A 175 -7.30 -11.79 -10.97
CA ARG A 175 -8.32 -10.82 -11.39
C ARG A 175 -7.74 -9.40 -11.31
N PRO A 176 -7.85 -8.59 -12.37
CA PRO A 176 -7.38 -7.21 -12.30
C PRO A 176 -8.24 -6.41 -11.31
N LEU A 177 -7.58 -5.56 -10.52
CA LEU A 177 -8.19 -4.62 -9.59
C LEU A 177 -7.58 -3.24 -9.81
N TRP A 178 -8.42 -2.22 -9.97
CA TRP A 178 -7.96 -0.84 -9.88
C TRP A 178 -8.06 -0.40 -8.43
N ASN A 179 -7.04 0.32 -7.94
CA ASN A 179 -7.06 0.83 -6.58
C ASN A 179 -8.31 1.70 -6.36
N PRO A 180 -9.15 1.40 -5.35
CA PRO A 180 -10.39 2.11 -5.12
C PRO A 180 -10.10 3.55 -4.70
N VAL A 181 -10.87 4.50 -5.25
CA VAL A 181 -10.82 5.91 -4.84
C VAL A 181 -12.22 6.47 -4.60
N ILE A 182 -12.42 7.09 -3.44
CA ILE A 182 -13.63 7.78 -3.03
C ILE A 182 -13.55 9.23 -3.52
N LEU A 183 -14.24 9.51 -4.62
CA LEU A 183 -14.19 10.82 -5.30
C LEU A 183 -14.66 11.99 -4.41
N ASP A 184 -15.61 11.75 -3.49
CA ASP A 184 -16.10 12.78 -2.58
C ASP A 184 -15.00 13.34 -1.65
N TRP A 185 -13.95 12.57 -1.39
CA TRP A 185 -12.82 13.03 -0.59
C TRP A 185 -11.91 14.00 -1.36
N TRP A 186 -12.17 14.22 -2.64
CA TRP A 186 -11.37 15.08 -3.49
C TRP A 186 -12.20 16.21 -4.11
N THR A 187 -13.49 16.30 -3.75
CA THR A 187 -14.47 17.23 -4.31
C THR A 187 -14.97 18.24 -3.27
N PRO A 188 -15.09 19.54 -3.63
CA PRO A 188 -14.59 20.15 -4.86
C PRO A 188 -13.05 20.15 -4.90
N PRO A 189 -12.44 20.23 -6.09
CA PRO A 189 -10.99 20.35 -6.20
C PRO A 189 -10.51 21.58 -5.41
N ALA A 190 -9.51 21.39 -4.56
CA ALA A 190 -8.86 22.52 -3.92
C ALA A 190 -8.13 23.37 -4.98
N PRO A 191 -7.96 24.69 -4.78
CA PRO A 191 -7.02 25.47 -5.59
C PRO A 191 -5.61 24.88 -5.49
N VAL A 192 -4.87 24.86 -6.59
CA VAL A 192 -3.43 24.51 -6.57
C VAL A 192 -2.72 25.61 -5.79
N SER A 193 -2.07 25.25 -4.69
CA SER A 193 -1.31 26.18 -3.85
C SER A 193 0.20 26.04 -4.06
N ARG A 194 0.65 24.89 -4.59
CA ARG A 194 2.03 24.57 -4.92
C ARG A 194 2.15 24.23 -6.40
N ASP A 195 2.68 25.18 -7.16
CA ASP A 195 2.96 25.03 -8.59
C ASP A 195 4.17 24.12 -8.82
N LEU A 196 3.98 22.82 -8.57
CA LEU A 196 5.00 21.78 -8.68
C LEU A 196 4.37 20.41 -8.93
N PHE A 197 5.16 19.51 -9.54
CA PHE A 197 4.84 18.10 -9.65
C PHE A 197 5.48 17.33 -8.49
N GLY A 198 4.66 16.65 -7.70
CA GLY A 198 5.09 15.98 -6.47
C GLY A 198 4.89 14.47 -6.53
N THR A 199 5.73 13.73 -5.81
CA THR A 199 5.50 12.30 -5.59
C THR A 199 5.96 11.85 -4.22
N VAL A 200 5.37 10.74 -3.76
CA VAL A 200 5.72 10.06 -2.53
C VAL A 200 6.37 8.73 -2.88
N CYS A 201 7.58 8.47 -2.37
CA CYS A 201 8.30 7.25 -2.69
C CYS A 201 9.05 6.66 -1.49
N ASP A 202 9.25 5.35 -1.57
CA ASP A 202 10.27 4.64 -0.79
C ASP A 202 11.43 4.32 -1.74
N TRP A 203 12.57 4.97 -1.53
CA TRP A 203 13.60 5.13 -2.56
C TRP A 203 14.26 3.81 -2.93
N ARG A 204 14.81 3.13 -1.92
CA ARG A 204 15.41 1.81 -2.05
C ARG A 204 14.49 0.68 -1.58
N SER A 205 13.45 0.98 -0.79
CA SER A 205 12.46 0.01 -0.31
C SER A 205 13.11 -1.25 0.30
N PRO A 206 13.47 -1.25 1.60
CA PRO A 206 14.04 -2.43 2.26
C PRO A 206 13.20 -3.68 2.00
N GLY A 207 13.83 -4.75 1.50
CA GLY A 207 13.15 -6.00 1.10
C GLY A 207 12.70 -6.06 -0.37
N PHE A 208 12.76 -4.95 -1.11
CA PHE A 208 12.56 -4.89 -2.57
C PHE A 208 13.91 -4.81 -3.28
N ASP A 209 14.72 -5.85 -3.08
CA ASP A 209 16.06 -5.97 -3.65
C ASP A 209 16.04 -6.12 -5.19
N TYR A 210 17.23 -6.11 -5.76
CA TYR A 210 17.42 -6.38 -7.18
C TYR A 210 17.06 -7.84 -7.51
N ILE A 211 16.13 -8.03 -8.43
CA ILE A 211 15.69 -9.36 -8.87
C ILE A 211 16.12 -9.55 -10.32
N GLU A 212 16.89 -10.60 -10.58
CA GLU A 212 17.16 -11.03 -11.95
C GLU A 212 15.94 -11.73 -12.52
N PHE A 213 15.45 -11.24 -13.66
CA PHE A 213 14.33 -11.84 -14.38
C PHE A 213 14.48 -11.63 -15.87
N ASP A 214 14.42 -12.73 -16.63
CA ASP A 214 14.54 -12.73 -18.10
C ASP A 214 15.81 -12.00 -18.60
N GLY A 215 16.95 -12.28 -17.96
CA GLY A 215 18.24 -11.67 -18.27
C GLY A 215 18.35 -10.18 -17.93
N ARG A 216 17.38 -9.61 -17.21
CA ARG A 216 17.36 -8.20 -16.79
C ARG A 216 17.39 -8.12 -15.28
N MET A 217 18.12 -7.13 -14.77
CA MET A 217 18.06 -6.79 -13.35
C MET A 217 16.93 -5.79 -13.11
N LEU A 218 15.92 -6.20 -12.33
CA LEU A 218 14.79 -5.38 -11.93
C LEU A 218 15.09 -4.80 -10.54
N GLY A 219 15.30 -3.48 -10.47
CA GLY A 219 15.70 -2.80 -9.25
C GLY A 219 14.57 -2.01 -8.57
N PRO A 220 14.84 -1.43 -7.39
CA PRO A 220 13.90 -0.56 -6.68
C PRO A 220 13.63 0.73 -7.44
N LYS A 221 12.75 1.57 -6.88
CA LYS A 221 12.29 2.83 -7.49
C LYS A 221 13.46 3.78 -7.84
N ALA A 222 14.54 3.76 -7.06
CA ALA A 222 15.76 4.54 -7.32
C ALA A 222 16.33 4.34 -8.73
N GLU A 223 16.37 3.10 -9.25
CA GLU A 223 16.91 2.83 -10.59
C GLU A 223 16.08 3.46 -11.71
N GLU A 224 14.77 3.52 -11.50
CA GLU A 224 13.85 4.11 -12.46
C GLU A 224 13.91 5.64 -12.41
N PHE A 225 14.19 6.23 -11.25
CA PHE A 225 14.43 7.67 -11.15
C PHE A 225 15.78 8.12 -11.67
N ARG A 226 16.84 7.31 -11.58
CA ARG A 226 18.17 7.65 -12.13
C ARG A 226 18.12 8.06 -13.60
N LYS A 227 17.20 7.47 -14.36
CA LYS A 227 16.92 7.80 -15.77
C LYS A 227 16.40 9.23 -15.98
N PHE A 228 15.89 9.86 -14.92
CA PHE A 228 15.27 11.18 -14.93
C PHE A 228 15.96 12.18 -14.00
N PHE A 229 17.17 11.89 -13.51
CA PHE A 229 17.88 12.82 -12.62
C PHE A 229 18.05 14.21 -13.23
N THR A 230 18.31 14.30 -14.53
CA THR A 230 18.49 15.58 -15.24
C THR A 230 17.17 16.29 -15.57
N LEU A 231 16.01 15.67 -15.34
CA LEU A 231 14.71 16.21 -15.75
C LEU A 231 14.43 17.63 -15.25
N PRO A 232 14.72 18.02 -13.99
CA PRO A 232 14.44 19.39 -13.54
C PRO A 232 15.24 20.47 -14.29
N ALA A 233 16.33 20.11 -14.98
CA ALA A 233 17.07 21.04 -15.85
C ALA A 233 16.47 21.17 -17.27
N LEU A 234 15.50 20.30 -17.61
CA LEU A 234 14.87 20.22 -18.93
C LEU A 234 13.42 20.72 -18.94
N THR A 235 12.90 21.15 -17.79
CA THR A 235 11.53 21.67 -17.64
C THR A 235 11.51 22.91 -16.76
N SER A 236 10.51 23.77 -16.94
CA SER A 236 10.21 24.88 -16.03
C SER A 236 9.43 24.43 -14.79
N GLU A 237 8.84 23.23 -14.83
CA GLU A 237 8.03 22.69 -13.74
C GLU A 237 8.90 22.22 -12.57
N PRO A 238 8.70 22.74 -11.34
CA PRO A 238 9.43 22.25 -10.19
C PRO A 238 9.05 20.81 -9.84
N LEU A 239 10.04 19.97 -9.53
CA LEU A 239 9.83 18.56 -9.18
C LEU A 239 10.19 18.28 -7.71
N GLU A 240 9.28 17.65 -6.98
CA GLU A 240 9.44 17.33 -5.56
C GLU A 240 9.29 15.84 -5.27
N LEU A 241 10.28 15.31 -4.54
CA LEU A 241 10.28 13.95 -3.99
C LEU A 241 10.10 14.03 -2.48
N VAL A 242 8.97 13.52 -2.00
CA VAL A 242 8.76 13.22 -0.59
C VAL A 242 9.04 11.73 -0.41
N GLY A 243 9.91 11.35 0.52
CA GLY A 243 10.16 9.92 0.66
C GLY A 243 11.16 9.53 1.72
N ALA A 244 11.16 8.25 2.03
CA ALA A 244 12.22 7.61 2.79
C ALA A 244 13.44 7.44 1.86
N ILE A 245 14.29 8.47 1.83
CA ILE A 245 15.63 8.39 1.29
C ILE A 245 16.58 8.48 2.48
N ASP A 246 17.49 7.52 2.62
CA ASP A 246 18.53 7.60 3.64
C ASP A 246 19.37 8.88 3.39
N PRO A 247 19.59 9.76 4.37
CA PRO A 247 20.36 10.99 4.16
C PRO A 247 21.80 10.76 3.67
N SER A 248 22.36 9.56 3.91
CA SER A 248 23.68 9.13 3.44
C SER A 248 23.66 8.46 2.07
N ASP A 249 22.47 8.26 1.47
CA ASP A 249 22.36 7.68 0.14
C ASP A 249 23.07 8.57 -0.89
N PRO A 250 23.98 8.01 -1.72
CA PRO A 250 24.71 8.80 -2.70
C PRO A 250 23.81 9.52 -3.72
N ASP A 251 22.59 9.04 -3.95
CA ASP A 251 21.66 9.67 -4.88
C ASP A 251 21.13 11.02 -4.35
N VAL A 252 21.17 11.27 -3.04
CA VAL A 252 20.65 12.51 -2.43
C VAL A 252 21.33 13.74 -2.99
N GLU A 253 22.67 13.73 -3.03
CA GLU A 253 23.44 14.88 -3.53
C GLU A 253 23.24 15.07 -5.03
N VAL A 254 23.16 13.96 -5.78
CA VAL A 254 22.93 14.00 -7.23
C VAL A 254 21.56 14.59 -7.55
N LEU A 255 20.51 14.16 -6.84
CA LEU A 255 19.16 14.71 -6.98
C LEU A 255 19.15 16.22 -6.73
N ARG A 256 19.73 16.68 -5.61
CA ARG A 256 19.80 18.11 -5.27
C ARG A 256 20.57 18.91 -6.31
N ARG A 257 21.73 18.40 -6.75
CA ARG A 257 22.55 19.04 -7.78
C ARG A 257 21.79 19.24 -9.09
N HIS A 258 20.89 18.33 -9.44
CA HIS A 258 20.06 18.44 -10.64
C HIS A 258 18.74 19.20 -10.42
N GLY A 259 18.50 19.78 -9.24
CA GLY A 259 17.35 20.64 -8.98
C GLY A 259 16.12 19.93 -8.41
N TRP A 260 16.23 18.65 -8.03
CA TRP A 260 15.14 17.97 -7.32
C TRP A 260 14.95 18.54 -5.92
N ARG A 261 13.70 18.85 -5.56
CA ARG A 261 13.33 19.22 -4.19
C ARG A 261 13.11 17.95 -3.39
N LEU A 262 13.87 17.77 -2.32
CA LEU A 262 13.72 16.61 -1.42
C LEU A 262 13.05 17.05 -0.12
N ARG A 263 12.00 16.34 0.29
CA ARG A 263 11.27 16.59 1.55
C ARG A 263 11.26 15.33 2.43
N PRO A 264 11.30 15.49 3.76
CA PRO A 264 11.29 14.36 4.67
C PRO A 264 9.93 13.62 4.62
N PRO A 265 9.90 12.31 4.91
CA PRO A 265 8.66 11.52 4.90
C PRO A 265 7.62 12.03 5.90
N ALA A 266 8.06 12.73 6.96
CA ALA A 266 7.19 13.44 7.91
C ALA A 266 6.22 14.44 7.23
N THR A 267 6.50 14.88 6.01
CA THR A 267 5.62 15.77 5.23
C THR A 267 4.28 15.10 4.88
N VAL A 268 4.24 13.76 4.84
CA VAL A 268 3.06 12.97 4.43
C VAL A 268 2.82 11.81 5.42
N SER A 269 3.11 12.02 6.70
CA SER A 269 3.10 10.95 7.70
C SER A 269 1.72 10.51 8.14
N THR A 270 0.70 11.36 8.01
CA THR A 270 -0.70 11.07 8.34
C THR A 270 -1.57 11.11 7.08
N MET A 271 -2.78 10.55 7.15
CA MET A 271 -3.72 10.58 6.03
C MET A 271 -4.07 12.01 5.64
N ALA A 272 -4.28 12.90 6.61
CA ALA A 272 -4.55 14.32 6.38
C ALA A 272 -3.38 15.04 5.70
N LEU A 273 -2.15 14.83 6.16
CA LEU A 273 -0.95 15.43 5.57
C LEU A 273 -0.72 14.93 4.14
N TYR A 274 -0.89 13.64 3.90
CA TYR A 274 -0.82 13.06 2.56
C TYR A 274 -1.90 13.63 1.63
N ARG A 275 -3.15 13.75 2.09
CA ARG A 275 -4.25 14.33 1.31
C ARG A 275 -3.98 15.79 0.95
N ALA A 276 -3.53 16.59 1.92
CA ALA A 276 -3.15 17.98 1.69
C ALA A 276 -2.02 18.08 0.65
N PHE A 277 -0.99 17.24 0.77
CA PHE A 277 0.10 17.18 -0.22
C PHE A 277 -0.41 16.95 -1.64
N VAL A 278 -1.28 15.95 -1.85
CA VAL A 278 -1.87 15.66 -3.17
C VAL A 278 -2.73 16.82 -3.68
N GLN A 279 -3.54 17.42 -2.82
CA GLN A 279 -4.42 18.54 -3.19
C GLN A 279 -3.64 19.81 -3.52
N ASP A 280 -2.54 20.07 -2.81
CA ASP A 280 -1.74 21.28 -2.98
C ASP A 280 -0.84 21.22 -4.21
N SER A 281 -0.44 20.02 -4.65
CA SER A 281 0.37 19.82 -5.85
C SER A 281 -0.36 20.15 -7.16
N ALA A 282 0.38 20.65 -8.14
CA ALA A 282 -0.12 20.89 -9.49
C ALA A 282 -0.34 19.59 -10.27
N GLY A 283 0.45 18.55 -9.99
CA GLY A 283 0.39 17.25 -10.64
C GLY A 283 1.28 16.21 -9.97
N GLU A 284 1.22 14.96 -10.45
CA GLU A 284 2.18 13.92 -10.11
C GLU A 284 3.18 13.74 -11.25
N PHE A 285 4.47 13.74 -10.92
CA PHE A 285 5.49 13.08 -11.72
C PHE A 285 6.09 11.96 -10.90
N SER A 286 6.11 10.73 -11.41
CA SER A 286 6.68 9.60 -10.68
C SER A 286 7.15 8.50 -11.61
N CYS A 287 8.21 7.78 -11.24
CA CYS A 287 8.56 6.54 -11.93
C CYS A 287 7.90 5.33 -11.23
N ALA A 288 7.33 4.40 -11.99
CA ALA A 288 6.95 3.08 -11.48
C ALA A 288 8.21 2.26 -11.14
N LYS A 289 8.12 1.29 -10.21
CA LYS A 289 9.27 0.44 -9.83
C LYS A 289 9.72 -0.44 -11.01
N GLY A 290 11.00 -0.83 -11.03
CA GLY A 290 11.57 -1.65 -12.10
C GLY A 290 10.84 -2.98 -12.31
N GLY A 291 10.40 -3.61 -11.23
CA GLY A 291 9.55 -4.82 -11.28
C GLY A 291 8.25 -4.63 -12.06
N TYR A 292 7.65 -3.43 -12.00
CA TYR A 292 6.36 -3.15 -12.63
C TYR A 292 6.53 -2.88 -14.13
N VAL A 293 7.49 -2.02 -14.48
CA VAL A 293 7.77 -1.58 -15.85
C VAL A 293 8.46 -2.69 -16.64
N GLY A 294 9.48 -3.31 -16.03
CA GLY A 294 10.29 -4.33 -16.66
C GLY A 294 9.48 -5.54 -17.11
N THR A 295 8.39 -5.83 -16.41
CA THR A 295 7.50 -6.98 -16.68
C THR A 295 6.18 -6.59 -17.36
N ARG A 296 5.98 -5.29 -17.61
CA ARG A 296 4.75 -4.73 -18.20
C ARG A 296 3.48 -5.15 -17.46
N SER A 297 3.57 -5.25 -16.13
CA SER A 297 2.49 -5.66 -15.23
C SER A 297 1.17 -4.89 -15.41
N GLY A 298 1.22 -3.66 -15.94
CA GLY A 298 0.07 -2.78 -16.03
C GLY A 298 -0.30 -2.14 -14.69
N TRP A 299 0.64 -2.12 -13.74
CA TRP A 299 0.48 -1.48 -12.44
C TRP A 299 0.09 0.00 -12.55
N PHE A 300 -0.90 0.40 -11.75
CA PHE A 300 -1.30 1.79 -11.59
C PHE A 300 -1.42 2.12 -10.10
N SER A 301 -0.67 3.13 -9.65
CA SER A 301 -0.57 3.48 -8.22
C SER A 301 -1.91 3.94 -7.65
N ASP A 302 -2.20 3.52 -6.43
CA ASP A 302 -3.15 4.16 -5.51
C ASP A 302 -3.00 5.69 -5.43
N ARG A 303 -1.77 6.20 -5.35
CA ARG A 303 -1.43 7.63 -5.33
C ARG A 303 -1.85 8.33 -6.61
N SER A 304 -1.54 7.74 -7.76
CA SER A 304 -1.92 8.28 -9.06
C SER A 304 -3.43 8.35 -9.20
N ALA A 305 -4.16 7.35 -8.68
CA ALA A 305 -5.61 7.41 -8.62
C ALA A 305 -6.11 8.55 -7.71
N CYS A 306 -5.42 8.85 -6.60
CA CYS A 306 -5.73 10.00 -5.74
C CYS A 306 -5.50 11.35 -6.44
N TYR A 307 -4.38 11.50 -7.17
CA TYR A 307 -4.10 12.71 -7.96
C TYR A 307 -5.17 12.93 -9.03
N LEU A 308 -5.54 11.89 -9.79
CA LEU A 308 -6.61 11.99 -10.79
C LEU A 308 -7.96 12.35 -10.16
N ALA A 309 -8.30 11.78 -9.00
CA ALA A 309 -9.52 12.13 -8.28
C ALA A 309 -9.51 13.58 -7.76
N ALA A 310 -8.33 14.13 -7.43
CA ALA A 310 -8.13 15.53 -7.09
C ALA A 310 -8.13 16.48 -8.31
N GLY A 311 -8.37 15.97 -9.52
CA GLY A 311 -8.31 16.75 -10.75
C GLY A 311 -6.90 17.21 -11.10
N ARG A 312 -5.89 16.40 -10.76
CA ARG A 312 -4.48 16.69 -11.02
C ARG A 312 -3.94 15.77 -12.13
N PRO A 313 -3.19 16.30 -13.10
CA PRO A 313 -2.52 15.49 -14.10
C PRO A 313 -1.49 14.55 -13.46
N VAL A 314 -1.31 13.39 -14.09
CA VAL A 314 -0.37 12.34 -13.68
C VAL A 314 0.55 12.02 -14.85
N VAL A 315 1.86 12.02 -14.59
CA VAL A 315 2.93 11.62 -15.52
C VAL A 315 3.70 10.46 -14.88
N LEU A 316 3.64 9.28 -15.50
CA LEU A 316 4.23 8.02 -15.03
C LEU A 316 5.21 7.41 -16.04
#